data_AF-A0A838ETW0-F1
#
_entry.id   AF-A0A838ETW0-F1
#
_cell.length_a   1.000
_cell.length_b   1.000
_cell.length_c   1.000
_cell.angle_alpha   90.00
_cell.angle_beta   90.00
_cell.angle_gamma   90.00
#
_symmetry.space_group_name_H-M   'P 1'
#
loop_
_entity.id
_entity.type
_entity.pdbx_description
1 polymer ?
#
loop_
_entity_poly.entity_id
_entity_poly.type
_entity_poly.pdbx_seq_one_letter_code
_entity_poly.pdbx_strand_id
1 'polypeptide(L)'
;MTDLLLQNYDFNLPPELIASRPVSDRHSSRLLVFNEATGEITHTFYHRIGEFLPEASTLVFNRSKVFPCRLIGRKPSGGEAEVFVLSLLAEDGLYPA
;
A
#
# COMPACT_ATOMS: atom_id res chain seq x y z
N MET A 1 10.20 19.79 14.80
CA MET A 1 10.33 18.49 15.49
C MET A 1 9.23 17.63 14.91
N THR A 2 9.56 16.58 14.18
CA THR A 2 8.55 15.70 13.58
C THR A 2 7.75 15.04 14.69
N ASP A 3 6.43 15.09 14.60
CA ASP A 3 5.56 14.40 15.56
C ASP A 3 5.76 12.89 15.39
N LEU A 4 6.26 12.25 16.44
CA LEU A 4 6.57 10.82 16.49
C LEU A 4 5.97 10.16 17.74
N LEU A 5 5.11 10.88 18.48
CA LEU A 5 4.47 10.33 19.66
C LEU A 5 3.26 9.50 19.22
N LEU A 6 3.27 8.21 19.58
CA LEU A 6 2.19 7.28 19.21
C LEU A 6 0.79 7.78 19.62
N GLN A 7 0.70 8.46 20.77
CA GLN A 7 -0.56 8.95 21.31
C GLN A 7 -1.25 10.00 20.42
N ASN A 8 -0.49 10.75 19.61
CA ASN A 8 -1.08 11.75 18.70
C ASN A 8 -1.81 11.13 17.52
N TYR A 9 -1.67 9.80 17.33
CA TYR A 9 -2.33 9.02 16.29
C TYR A 9 -3.37 8.04 16.86
N ASP A 10 -3.65 8.11 18.17
CA ASP A 10 -4.65 7.27 18.82
C ASP A 10 -6.07 7.85 18.64
N PHE A 11 -7.04 6.99 18.38
CA PHE A 11 -8.45 7.38 18.25
C PHE A 11 -9.37 6.23 18.67
N ASN A 12 -10.56 6.57 19.17
CA ASN A 12 -11.56 5.58 19.53
C ASN A 12 -12.15 4.94 18.27
N LEU A 13 -11.80 3.67 18.00
CA LEU A 13 -12.36 2.87 16.92
C LEU A 13 -13.20 1.73 17.50
N PRO A 14 -14.54 1.85 17.51
CA PRO A 14 -15.42 0.76 17.90
C PRO A 14 -15.15 -0.50 17.04
N PRO A 15 -14.94 -1.69 17.64
CA PRO A 15 -14.58 -2.91 16.91
C PRO A 15 -15.58 -3.30 15.81
N GLU A 16 -16.86 -2.98 15.99
CA GLU A 16 -17.93 -3.23 15.03
C GLU A 16 -17.82 -2.43 13.73
N LEU A 17 -17.03 -1.34 13.72
CA LEU A 17 -16.76 -0.54 12.53
C LEU A 17 -15.59 -1.09 11.69
N ILE A 18 -14.91 -2.13 12.17
CA ILE A 18 -13.84 -2.82 11.43
C ILE A 18 -14.49 -3.85 10.50
N ALA A 19 -14.42 -3.59 9.19
CA ALA A 19 -14.97 -4.51 8.20
C ALA A 19 -14.25 -5.87 8.24
N SER A 20 -15.00 -6.94 8.54
CA SER A 20 -14.49 -8.31 8.54
C SER A 20 -14.43 -8.93 7.14
N ARG A 21 -15.21 -8.39 6.20
CA ARG A 21 -15.29 -8.79 4.80
C ARG A 21 -15.55 -7.56 3.93
N PRO A 22 -15.13 -7.58 2.65
CA PRO A 22 -15.51 -6.53 1.72
C PRO A 22 -17.03 -6.52 1.49
N VAL A 23 -17.56 -5.36 1.10
CA VAL A 23 -18.91 -5.27 0.51
C VAL A 23 -18.98 -6.10 -0.77
N SER A 24 -20.16 -6.65 -1.08
CA SER A 24 -20.37 -7.57 -2.22
C SER A 24 -20.07 -6.91 -3.56
N ASP A 25 -20.57 -5.69 -3.77
CA ASP A 25 -20.14 -4.82 -4.87
C ASP A 25 -19.08 -3.84 -4.35
N ARG A 26 -17.84 -4.00 -4.81
CA ARG A 26 -16.71 -3.17 -4.39
C ARG A 26 -16.92 -1.69 -4.68
N HIS A 27 -17.63 -1.36 -5.75
CA HIS A 27 -17.88 0.03 -6.15
C HIS A 27 -18.94 0.73 -5.28
N SER A 28 -19.72 -0.05 -4.52
CA SER A 28 -20.71 0.43 -3.56
C SER A 28 -20.13 0.83 -2.19
N SER A 29 -18.81 0.69 -1.99
CA SER A 29 -18.17 1.10 -0.74
C SER A 29 -18.28 2.61 -0.53
N ARG A 30 -18.41 3.04 0.73
CA ARG A 30 -18.36 4.47 1.11
C ARG A 30 -17.00 5.07 0.75
N LEU A 31 -17.02 6.33 0.33
CA LEU A 31 -15.84 7.16 0.07
C LEU A 31 -15.96 8.44 0.91
N LEU A 32 -14.93 8.72 1.71
CA LEU A 32 -14.75 10.01 2.38
C LEU A 32 -13.79 10.84 1.53
N VAL A 33 -14.25 11.99 1.07
CA VAL A 33 -13.43 12.97 0.36
C VAL A 33 -13.10 14.10 1.33
N PHE A 34 -11.82 14.35 1.54
CA PHE A 34 -11.33 15.44 2.38
C PHE A 34 -10.64 16.47 1.49
N ASN A 35 -11.15 17.70 1.52
CA ASN A 35 -10.51 18.83 0.85
C ASN A 35 -9.52 19.50 1.82
N GLU A 36 -8.22 19.31 1.58
CA GLU A 36 -7.16 19.86 2.44
C GLU A 36 -7.18 21.40 2.50
N ALA A 37 -7.50 22.08 1.40
CA ALA A 37 -7.46 23.53 1.32
C ALA A 37 -8.61 24.21 2.09
N THR A 38 -9.79 23.58 2.12
CA THR A 38 -10.99 24.13 2.79
C THR A 38 -11.30 23.46 4.12
N GLY A 39 -10.74 22.29 4.39
CA GLY A 39 -11.12 21.42 5.53
C GLY A 39 -12.48 20.73 5.35
N GLU A 40 -13.10 20.82 4.18
CA GLU A 40 -14.41 20.25 3.91
C GLU A 40 -14.36 18.72 3.82
N ILE A 41 -15.36 18.06 4.42
CA ILE A 41 -15.57 16.61 4.33
C ILE A 41 -16.84 16.35 3.53
N THR A 42 -16.71 15.57 2.45
CA THR A 42 -17.83 15.07 1.67
C THR A 42 -17.94 13.55 1.81
N HIS A 43 -19.13 13.05 2.11
CA HIS A 43 -19.43 11.62 2.12
C HIS A 43 -20.14 11.21 0.84
N THR A 44 -19.62 10.18 0.17
CA THR A 44 -20.14 9.67 -1.10
C THR A 44 -19.87 8.16 -1.23
N PHE A 45 -19.97 7.61 -2.43
CA PHE A 45 -19.67 6.23 -2.78
C PHE A 45 -18.51 6.15 -3.78
N TYR A 46 -17.75 5.05 -3.74
CA TYR A 46 -16.53 4.88 -4.53
C TYR A 46 -16.75 4.98 -6.03
N HIS A 47 -17.90 4.54 -6.56
CA HIS A 47 -18.23 4.69 -7.98
C HIS A 47 -18.28 6.16 -8.46
N ARG A 48 -18.37 7.14 -7.55
CA ARG A 48 -18.33 8.59 -7.86
C ARG A 48 -16.92 9.19 -7.79
N ILE A 49 -15.87 8.38 -7.57
CA ILE A 49 -14.50 8.89 -7.43
C ILE A 49 -14.04 9.78 -8.59
N GLY A 50 -14.50 9.47 -9.82
CA GLY A 50 -14.17 10.26 -11.01
C GLY A 50 -14.61 11.72 -10.94
N GLU A 51 -15.63 12.05 -10.15
CA GLU A 51 -16.11 13.43 -9.96
C GLU A 51 -15.14 14.29 -9.13
N PHE A 52 -14.20 13.66 -8.42
CA PHE A 52 -13.24 14.31 -7.52
C PHE A 52 -11.81 14.29 -8.07
N LEU A 53 -11.59 13.69 -9.25
CA LEU A 53 -10.28 13.62 -9.89
C LEU A 53 -10.18 14.70 -10.97
N PRO A 54 -9.15 15.58 -10.94
CA PRO A 54 -8.87 16.48 -12.05
C PRO A 54 -8.70 15.73 -13.38
N GLU A 55 -9.06 16.35 -14.49
CA GLU A 55 -9.02 15.72 -15.84
C GLU A 55 -7.62 15.22 -16.22
N ALA A 56 -6.56 15.93 -15.81
CA ALA A 56 -5.17 15.56 -16.06
C ALA A 56 -4.54 14.66 -14.98
N SER A 57 -5.35 13.86 -14.27
CA SER A 57 -4.86 12.96 -13.21
C SER A 57 -4.19 11.70 -13.77
N THR A 58 -3.04 11.34 -13.21
CA THR A 58 -2.43 10.02 -13.42
C THR A 58 -2.71 9.13 -12.21
N LEU A 59 -3.39 8.00 -12.44
CA LEU A 59 -3.65 7.02 -11.39
C LEU A 59 -2.54 5.97 -11.37
N VAL A 60 -1.80 5.92 -10.27
CA VAL A 60 -0.76 4.90 -10.04
C VAL A 60 -1.35 3.79 -9.19
N PHE A 61 -1.46 2.60 -9.78
CA PHE A 61 -1.96 1.41 -9.08
C PHE A 61 -0.80 0.51 -8.67
N ASN A 62 -0.77 0.11 -7.41
CA ASN A 62 0.17 -0.92 -6.98
C ASN A 62 -0.30 -2.29 -7.48
N ARG A 63 0.53 -2.96 -8.27
CA ARG A 63 0.33 -4.35 -8.68
C ARG A 63 1.36 -5.24 -7.99
N SER A 64 1.00 -5.77 -6.82
CA SER A 64 1.85 -6.73 -6.12
C SER A 64 1.95 -8.04 -6.91
N LYS A 65 3.17 -8.49 -7.19
CA LYS A 65 3.45 -9.81 -7.77
C LYS A 65 4.52 -10.49 -6.92
N VAL A 66 4.19 -11.65 -6.36
CA VAL A 66 5.16 -12.47 -5.64
C VAL A 66 5.99 -13.22 -6.66
N PHE A 67 7.26 -12.88 -6.76
CA PHE A 67 8.25 -13.68 -7.49
C PHE A 67 9.05 -14.51 -6.49
N PRO A 68 9.26 -15.81 -6.74
CA PRO A 68 10.12 -16.63 -5.91
C PRO A 68 11.58 -16.21 -6.13
N CYS A 69 12.03 -15.25 -5.34
CA CYS A 69 13.36 -14.66 -5.43
C CYS A 69 14.31 -15.12 -4.32
N ARG A 70 13.87 -16.05 -3.48
CA ARG A 70 14.60 -16.57 -2.34
C ARG A 70 15.56 -17.68 -2.78
N LEU A 71 16.85 -17.49 -2.58
CA LEU A 71 17.90 -18.47 -2.81
C LEU A 71 18.52 -18.88 -1.47
N ILE A 72 18.72 -20.18 -1.27
CA ILE A 72 19.38 -20.74 -0.09
C ILE A 72 20.72 -21.32 -0.54
N GLY A 73 21.79 -20.93 0.15
CA GLY A 73 23.15 -21.37 -0.16
C GLY A 73 23.97 -21.65 1.09
N ARG A 74 25.17 -22.17 0.87
CA ARG A 74 26.17 -22.38 1.93
C ARG A 74 27.47 -21.70 1.50
N LYS A 75 28.01 -20.86 2.38
CA LYS A 75 29.30 -20.20 2.16
C LYS A 75 30.43 -21.24 2.14
N PRO A 76 31.56 -20.97 1.49
CA PRO A 76 32.75 -21.83 1.57
C PRO A 76 33.22 -22.07 3.01
N SER A 77 32.96 -21.14 3.94
CA SER A 77 33.25 -21.28 5.37
C SER A 77 32.31 -22.24 6.12
N GLY A 78 31.31 -22.82 5.46
CA GLY A 78 30.33 -23.76 6.03
C GLY A 78 29.06 -23.12 6.59
N GLY A 79 29.02 -21.79 6.76
CA GLY A 79 27.83 -21.07 7.24
C GLY A 79 26.72 -20.99 6.19
N GLU A 80 25.46 -21.06 6.64
CA GLU A 80 24.29 -20.86 5.78
C GLU A 80 24.18 -19.41 5.28
N ALA A 81 23.57 -19.24 4.12
CA ALA A 81 23.27 -17.94 3.52
C ALA A 81 21.91 -17.97 2.83
N GLU A 82 21.22 -16.86 2.91
CA GLU A 82 19.94 -16.62 2.25
C GLU A 82 20.03 -15.31 1.47
N VAL A 83 19.53 -15.32 0.23
CA VAL A 83 19.63 -14.18 -0.70
C VAL A 83 18.26 -13.95 -1.33
N PHE A 84 17.82 -12.69 -1.44
CA PHE A 84 16.54 -12.32 -2.02
C PHE A 84 16.76 -11.47 -3.26
N VAL A 85 16.57 -12.04 -4.45
CA VAL A 85 16.69 -11.30 -5.71
C VAL A 85 15.62 -10.20 -5.78
N LEU A 86 16.04 -8.94 -5.70
CA LEU A 86 15.15 -7.77 -5.70
C LEU A 86 14.69 -7.41 -7.12
N SER A 87 15.45 -7.80 -8.15
CA SER A 87 15.15 -7.55 -9.55
C SER A 87 15.58 -8.73 -10.42
N LEU A 88 14.72 -9.12 -11.38
CA LEU A 88 15.06 -10.09 -12.42
C LEU A 88 15.83 -9.47 -13.60
N LEU A 89 16.00 -8.15 -13.59
CA LEU A 89 16.83 -7.44 -14.55
C LEU A 89 18.23 -7.35 -13.98
N ALA A 90 19.20 -7.88 -14.72
CA ALA A 90 20.60 -7.79 -14.35
C ALA A 90 21.12 -6.37 -14.63
N GLU A 91 21.87 -5.83 -13.68
CA GLU A 91 22.66 -4.60 -13.80
C GLU A 91 24.13 -5.01 -13.82
N ASP A 92 24.85 -4.68 -14.89
CA ASP A 92 26.26 -5.06 -15.09
C ASP A 92 26.54 -6.57 -14.94
N GLY A 93 25.56 -7.41 -15.32
CA GLY A 93 25.65 -8.87 -15.22
C GLY A 93 25.41 -9.43 -13.81
N LEU A 94 25.03 -8.58 -12.85
CA LEU A 94 24.67 -8.97 -11.49
C LEU A 94 23.17 -8.76 -11.26
N TYR A 95 22.57 -9.65 -10.47
CA TYR A 95 21.19 -9.50 -10.03
C TYR A 95 21.18 -8.77 -8.68
N PRO A 96 20.50 -7.61 -8.56
CA PRO A 96 20.31 -6.94 -7.29
C PRO A 96 19.67 -7.90 -6.27
N ALA A 97 20.27 -8.02 -5.10
CA ALA A 97 19.86 -8.99 -4.09
C ALA A 97 20.18 -8.55 -2.65
#